data_AF-A0A838RDT2-F1
#
_entry.id   AF-A0A838RDT2-F1
#
_cell.length_a   1.000
_cell.length_b   1.000
_cell.length_c   1.000
_cell.angle_alpha   90.00
_cell.angle_beta   90.00
_cell.angle_gamma   90.00
#
_symmetry.space_group_name_H-M   'P 1'
#
loop_
_entity.id
_entity.type
_entity.pdbx_description
1 polymer ?
#
loop_
_entity_poly.entity_id
_entity_poly.type
_entity_poly.pdbx_seq_one_letter_code
_entity_poly.pdbx_strand_id
1 'polypeptide(L)' 'TNNAAERALRPAVLWRKGCFGSRSQAGLRFTEAILTVTATCRQQQRPLLPFLSDSLAAHWAGQQAPSLFPTP' A
#
# COMPACT_ATOMS: atom_id res chain seq x y z
N THR A 1 7.20 16.88 -17.26
CA THR A 1 6.81 17.16 -15.86
C THR A 1 6.27 15.88 -15.25
N ASN A 2 6.85 15.41 -14.15
CA ASN A 2 6.46 14.15 -13.48
C ASN A 2 6.54 14.37 -11.96
N ASN A 3 5.52 15.03 -11.42
CA ASN A 3 5.54 15.48 -10.03
C ASN A 3 5.29 14.30 -9.05
N ALA A 4 5.51 14.51 -7.76
CA ALA A 4 5.36 13.44 -6.76
C ALA A 4 3.92 12.89 -6.70
N ALA A 5 2.91 13.76 -6.85
CA ALA A 5 1.50 13.38 -6.82
C ALA A 5 1.12 12.47 -8.00
N GLU A 6 1.51 12.82 -9.22
CA GLU A 6 1.29 12.01 -10.43
C GLU A 6 1.95 10.63 -10.28
N ARG A 7 3.18 10.57 -9.74
CA ARG A 7 3.87 9.29 -9.48
C ARG A 7 3.18 8.44 -8.43
N ALA A 8 2.50 9.04 -7.45
CA ALA A 8 1.75 8.33 -6.44
C ALA A 8 0.41 7.79 -7.00
N LEU A 9 -0.23 8.52 -7.90
CA LEU A 9 -1.51 8.11 -8.52
C LEU A 9 -1.34 7.09 -9.67
N ARG A 10 -0.20 7.11 -10.36
CA ARG A 10 0.03 6.26 -11.54
C ARG A 10 -0.22 4.76 -11.31
N PRO A 11 0.20 4.14 -10.18
CA PRO A 11 -0.11 2.74 -9.89
C PRO A 11 -1.62 2.46 -9.86
N ALA A 12 -2.42 3.35 -9.27
CA ALA A 12 -3.87 3.21 -9.20
C ALA A 12 -4.52 3.27 -10.60
N VAL A 13 -4.05 4.19 -11.45
CA VAL A 13 -4.52 4.34 -12.83
C VAL A 13 -4.19 3.11 -13.66
N LEU A 14 -2.96 2.59 -13.54
CA LEU A 14 -2.53 1.38 -14.24
C LEU A 14 -3.32 0.15 -13.78
N TRP A 15 -3.56 0.00 -12.47
CA TRP A 15 -4.39 -1.07 -11.93
C TRP A 15 -5.81 -1.03 -12.51
N ARG A 16 -6.47 0.14 -12.48
CA ARG A 16 -7.84 0.27 -13.01
C ARG A 16 -7.89 -0.04 -14.51
N LYS A 17 -6.87 0.40 -15.27
CA LYS A 17 -6.82 0.19 -16.72
C LYS A 17 -6.51 -1.26 -17.10
N GLY A 18 -5.57 -1.91 -16.42
CA GLY A 18 -5.10 -3.26 -16.76
C GLY A 18 -5.91 -4.39 -16.10
N CYS A 19 -6.43 -4.15 -14.90
CA CYS A 19 -7.11 -5.17 -14.09
C CYS A 19 -8.59 -4.86 -13.86
N PHE A 20 -9.13 -3.83 -14.52
CA PHE A 20 -10.53 -3.36 -14.39
C PHE A 20 -10.97 -2.89 -12.99
N GLY A 21 -10.05 -2.89 -12.01
CA GLY A 21 -10.36 -2.55 -10.62
C GLY A 21 -11.26 -3.57 -9.93
N SER A 22 -11.79 -3.22 -8.76
CA SER A 22 -12.82 -4.02 -8.06
C SER A 22 -14.12 -3.24 -7.99
N ARG A 23 -15.24 -3.98 -8.02
CA ARG A 23 -16.60 -3.45 -7.78
C ARG A 23 -17.14 -3.82 -6.40
N SER A 24 -16.44 -4.66 -5.64
CA SER A 24 -16.84 -5.03 -4.29
C SER A 24 -16.23 -4.08 -3.28
N GLN A 25 -16.94 -3.79 -2.19
CA GLN A 25 -16.42 -2.96 -1.10
C GLN A 25 -15.11 -3.52 -0.54
N ALA A 26 -15.05 -4.85 -0.33
CA ALA A 26 -13.84 -5.52 0.16
C ALA A 26 -12.64 -5.32 -0.79
N GLY A 27 -12.84 -5.48 -2.10
CA GLY A 27 -11.76 -5.31 -3.07
C GLY A 27 -11.33 -3.84 -3.23
N LEU A 28 -12.25 -2.89 -3.10
CA LEU A 28 -11.92 -1.46 -3.07
C LEU A 28 -11.07 -1.12 -1.84
N ARG A 29 -11.43 -1.64 -0.65
CA ARG A 29 -10.66 -1.43 0.59
C ARG A 29 -9.27 -2.05 0.52
N PHE A 30 -9.15 -3.24 -0.04
CA PHE A 30 -7.84 -3.86 -0.28
C PHE A 30 -6.99 -2.99 -1.22
N THR A 31 -7.56 -2.56 -2.34
CA THR A 31 -6.86 -1.73 -3.34
C THR A 31 -6.41 -0.40 -2.74
N GLU A 32 -7.28 0.26 -1.97
CA GLU A 32 -6.97 1.48 -1.22
C GLU A 32 -5.77 1.27 -0.28
N ALA A 33 -5.82 0.22 0.54
CA ALA A 33 -4.79 -0.08 1.52
C ALA A 33 -3.44 -0.42 0.86
N ILE A 34 -3.41 -1.32 -0.13
CA ILE A 34 -2.15 -1.76 -0.74
C ILE A 34 -1.46 -0.66 -1.53
N LEU A 35 -2.23 0.20 -2.22
CA LEU A 35 -1.69 1.35 -2.94
C LEU A 35 -1.11 2.39 -1.98
N THR A 36 -1.79 2.64 -0.86
CA THR A 36 -1.31 3.55 0.20
C THR A 36 -0.01 3.05 0.80
N VAL A 37 0.03 1.79 1.23
CA VAL A 37 1.23 1.18 1.81
C VAL A 37 2.39 1.21 0.82
N THR A 38 2.15 0.82 -0.44
CA THR A 38 3.18 0.83 -1.49
C THR A 38 3.74 2.23 -1.72
N ALA A 39 2.87 3.24 -1.82
CA ALA A 39 3.28 4.62 -2.03
C ALA A 39 4.10 5.15 -0.86
N THR A 40 3.65 4.91 0.38
CA THR A 40 4.31 5.38 1.60
C THR A 40 5.65 4.68 1.83
N CYS A 41 5.72 3.35 1.71
CA CYS A 41 6.98 2.62 1.82
C CYS A 41 8.01 3.12 0.79
N ARG A 42 7.58 3.36 -0.46
CA ARG A 42 8.46 3.92 -1.50
C ARG A 42 8.96 5.32 -1.15
N GLN A 43 8.10 6.19 -0.62
CA GLN A 43 8.49 7.54 -0.18
C GLN A 43 9.49 7.51 0.97
N GLN A 44 9.33 6.56 1.90
CA GLN A 44 10.22 6.35 3.05
C GLN A 44 11.48 5.54 2.73
N GLN A 45 11.69 5.14 1.46
CA GLN A 45 12.77 4.23 1.06
C GLN A 45 12.78 2.90 1.86
N ARG A 46 11.60 2.44 2.31
CA ARG A 46 11.42 1.21 3.09
C ARG A 46 11.01 0.07 2.15
N PRO A 47 11.59 -1.15 2.29
CA PRO A 47 11.21 -2.28 1.46
C PRO A 47 9.78 -2.76 1.78
N LEU A 48 8.95 -2.89 0.75
CA LEU A 48 7.52 -3.22 0.87
C LEU A 48 7.28 -4.65 1.38
N LEU A 49 7.95 -5.65 0.79
CA LEU A 49 7.71 -7.05 1.12
C LEU A 49 7.97 -7.36 2.61
N PRO A 50 9.13 -6.97 3.20
CA PRO A 50 9.35 -7.14 4.63
C PRO A 50 8.25 -6.49 5.48
N PHE A 51 7.83 -5.27 5.14
CA PHE A 51 6.75 -4.59 5.86
C PHE A 51 5.44 -5.38 5.85
N LEU A 52 5.05 -5.92 4.70
CA LEU A 52 3.84 -6.74 4.58
C LEU A 52 3.99 -8.07 5.32
N SER A 53 5.15 -8.72 5.22
CA SER A 53 5.46 -9.95 5.96
C SER A 53 5.36 -9.74 7.47
N ASP A 54 5.97 -8.69 8.00
CA ASP A 54 5.92 -8.34 9.42
C ASP A 54 4.49 -8.01 9.86
N SER A 55 3.72 -7.31 9.03
CA SER A 55 2.32 -6.98 9.31
C SER A 55 1.43 -8.21 9.38
N LEU A 56 1.61 -9.16 8.46
CA LEU A 56 0.87 -10.42 8.46
C LEU A 56 1.27 -11.31 9.63
N ALA A 57 2.57 -11.40 9.93
CA ALA A 57 3.08 -12.16 11.07
C ALA A 57 2.53 -11.61 12.39
N ALA A 58 2.56 -10.29 12.60
CA ALA A 58 2.00 -9.65 13.78
C ALA A 58 0.49 -9.89 13.89
N HIS A 59 -0.25 -9.79 12.78
CA HIS A 59 -1.69 -10.07 12.76
C HIS A 59 -2.01 -11.50 13.20
N TRP A 60 -1.30 -12.50 12.66
CA TRP A 60 -1.49 -13.89 13.05
C TRP A 60 -1.06 -14.20 14.49
N ALA A 61 -0.07 -13.46 15.00
CA ALA A 61 0.36 -13.55 16.39
C ALA A 61 -0.55 -12.80 17.38
N GLY A 62 -1.59 -12.10 16.91
CA GLY A 62 -2.43 -11.23 17.75
C GLY A 62 -1.69 -10.03 18.32
N GLN A 63 -0.58 -9.64 17.69
CA GLN A 63 0.27 -8.53 18.08
C GLN A 63 -0.06 -7.26 17.27
N GLN A 64 0.44 -6.12 17.73
CA GLN A 64 0.29 -4.87 16.99
C GLN A 64 1.13 -4.89 15.71
N ALA A 65 0.50 -4.58 14.58
CA ALA A 65 1.20 -4.44 13.29
C ALA A 65 2.24 -3.30 13.33
N PRO A 66 3.35 -3.41 12.59
CA PRO A 66 4.35 -2.36 12.51
C PRO A 66 3.72 -1.06 11.98
N SER A 67 4.12 0.08 12.54
CA SER A 67 3.63 1.38 12.06
C SER A 67 4.07 1.63 10.62
N LEU A 68 3.15 2.19 9.83
CA LEU A 68 3.45 2.70 8.49
C LEU A 68 4.13 4.08 8.55
N PHE A 69 3.94 4.82 9.64
CA PHE A 69 4.56 6.13 9.84
C PHE A 69 5.84 6.00 10.67
N PRO A 70 6.91 6.73 10.32
CA PRO A 70 8.10 6.79 11.15
C PRO A 70 7.76 7.38 12.51
N THR A 71 8.36 6.82 13.55
CA THR A 71 8.31 7.39 14.90
C THR A 71 9.11 8.71 14.88
N PRO A 72 8.60 9.81 15.46
CA PRO A 72 9.28 11.10 15.46
C PRO A 72 10.63 11.06 16.20
#